data_AF-A0A848UHF8-F1
#
_entry.id   AF-A0A848UHF8-F1
#
_cell.length_a   1.000
_cell.length_b   1.000
_cell.length_c   1.000
_cell.angle_alpha   90.00
_cell.angle_beta   90.00
_cell.angle_gamma   90.00
#
_symmetry.space_group_name_H-M   'P 1'
#
loop_
_entity.id
_entity.type
_entity.pdbx_description
1 polymer ?
#
loop_
_entity_poly.entity_id
_entity_poly.type
_entity_poly.pdbx_seq_one_letter_code
_entity_poly.pdbx_strand_id
1 'polypeptide(L)'
;MSIDLLAVVLVAANVLGAAMAVPQAVKLYRTRCSEGISLSWAVISATVNAGWGWYGIGVGDLGIVPVSVVSVLAYLLITLLIVRHGRPAILAPTLAVVGATAVVALAGWLGGWAAAGIALGGLYAVQLSPAVVSVYRAVDVRGVSVSTWLIALVEAVLWGGYGLARVDIGLLALAVSGVSMSALVLARLVVRRPRRTRHLVPAPAFAAA
;
A
#
# COMPACT_ATOMS: atom_id res chain seq x y z
N MET A 1 -31.04 -6.66 15.53
CA MET A 1 -29.72 -7.09 15.01
C MET A 1 -28.66 -6.18 15.60
N SER A 2 -27.89 -6.66 16.56
CA SER A 2 -26.67 -5.97 17.00
C SER A 2 -25.63 -6.08 15.90
N ILE A 3 -25.17 -4.95 15.36
CA ILE A 3 -24.04 -4.95 14.45
C ILE A 3 -22.80 -5.35 15.26
N ASP A 4 -22.15 -6.46 14.87
CA ASP A 4 -20.88 -6.87 15.46
C ASP A 4 -19.81 -5.83 15.07
N LEU A 5 -19.25 -5.16 16.07
CA LEU A 5 -18.21 -4.14 15.88
C LEU A 5 -17.01 -4.71 15.13
N LEU A 6 -16.66 -5.99 15.37
CA LEU A 6 -15.53 -6.63 14.70
C LEU A 6 -15.81 -6.83 13.21
N ALA A 7 -17.05 -7.18 12.84
CA ALA A 7 -17.47 -7.27 11.45
C ALA A 7 -17.40 -5.91 10.74
N VAL A 8 -17.77 -4.81 11.42
CA VAL A 8 -17.64 -3.45 10.86
C VAL A 8 -16.18 -3.09 10.63
N VAL A 9 -15.31 -3.37 11.61
CA VAL A 9 -13.86 -3.14 11.48
C VAL A 9 -13.29 -3.92 10.29
N LEU A 10 -13.64 -5.20 10.17
CA LEU A 10 -13.17 -6.06 9.08
C LEU A 10 -13.63 -5.57 7.70
N VAL A 11 -14.90 -5.20 7.56
CA VAL A 11 -15.44 -4.66 6.31
C VAL A 11 -14.76 -3.33 5.96
N ALA A 12 -14.60 -2.44 6.93
CA ALA A 12 -13.91 -1.17 6.74
C ALA A 12 -12.45 -1.39 6.31
N ALA A 13 -11.73 -2.32 6.94
CA ALA A 13 -10.36 -2.66 6.60
C ALA A 13 -10.25 -3.18 5.15
N ASN A 14 -11.16 -4.08 4.75
CA ASN A 14 -11.20 -4.61 3.38
C ASN A 14 -11.47 -3.51 2.34
N VAL A 15 -12.43 -2.61 2.61
CA VAL A 15 -12.78 -1.51 1.70
C VAL A 15 -11.62 -0.53 1.55
N LEU A 16 -11.00 -0.13 2.66
CA LEU A 16 -9.88 0.82 2.62
C LEU A 16 -8.63 0.21 1.95
N GLY A 17 -8.33 -1.06 2.22
CA GLY A 17 -7.22 -1.73 1.55
C GLY A 17 -7.42 -1.84 0.03
N ALA A 18 -8.65 -2.13 -0.42
CA ALA A 18 -8.98 -2.12 -1.84
C ALA A 18 -8.83 -0.72 -2.46
N ALA A 19 -9.18 0.33 -1.71
CA ALA A 19 -9.10 1.72 -2.16
C ALA A 19 -7.66 2.20 -2.42
N MET A 20 -6.65 1.50 -1.92
CA MET A 20 -5.23 1.83 -2.21
C MET A 20 -4.77 1.33 -3.58
N ALA A 21 -5.27 0.19 -4.05
CA ALA A 21 -4.81 -0.44 -5.31
C ALA A 21 -5.73 -0.12 -6.50
N VAL A 22 -7.05 -0.15 -6.31
CA VAL A 22 -8.04 -0.08 -7.40
C VAL A 22 -7.99 1.26 -8.17
N PRO A 23 -7.94 2.44 -7.51
CA PRO A 23 -7.92 3.71 -8.24
C PRO A 23 -6.71 3.85 -9.15
N GLN A 24 -5.55 3.32 -8.75
CA GLN A 24 -4.33 3.35 -9.56
C GLN A 24 -4.46 2.46 -10.80
N ALA A 25 -5.04 1.26 -10.65
CA ALA A 25 -5.31 0.36 -11.77
C ALA A 25 -6.30 1.00 -12.76
N VAL A 26 -7.38 1.61 -12.27
CA VAL A 26 -8.38 2.32 -13.08
C VAL A 26 -7.76 3.51 -13.80
N LYS A 27 -6.96 4.33 -13.10
CA LYS A 27 -6.26 5.48 -13.68
C LYS A 27 -5.36 5.01 -14.82
N LEU A 28 -4.51 4.02 -14.58
CA LEU A 28 -3.58 3.50 -15.59
C LEU A 28 -4.31 2.91 -16.80
N TYR A 29 -5.39 2.17 -16.58
CA TYR A 29 -6.22 1.63 -17.67
C TYR A 29 -6.81 2.75 -18.54
N ARG A 30 -7.31 3.83 -17.92
CA ARG A 30 -7.91 4.97 -18.61
C ARG A 30 -6.90 5.83 -19.34
N THR A 31 -5.76 6.14 -18.71
CA THR A 31 -4.77 7.08 -19.26
C THR A 31 -3.73 6.41 -20.15
N ARG A 32 -3.53 5.09 -20.02
CA ARG A 32 -2.45 4.32 -20.68
C ARG A 32 -1.04 4.88 -20.45
N CYS A 33 -0.87 5.68 -19.39
CA CYS A 33 0.40 6.28 -19.03
C CYS A 33 0.95 5.63 -17.76
N SER A 34 2.00 4.81 -17.95
CA SER A 34 2.72 4.13 -16.87
C SER A 34 3.93 4.90 -16.36
N GLU A 35 4.16 6.14 -16.82
CA GLU A 35 5.29 6.95 -16.39
C GLU A 35 5.27 7.14 -14.87
N GLY A 36 6.41 6.87 -14.23
CA GLY A 36 6.55 6.95 -12.78
C GLY A 36 5.99 5.76 -11.99
N ILE A 37 5.39 4.76 -12.64
CA ILE A 37 4.92 3.52 -11.97
C ILE A 37 5.98 2.43 -12.11
N SER A 38 6.51 1.96 -10.98
CA SER A 38 7.52 0.90 -10.95
C SER A 38 6.90 -0.48 -11.17
N LEU A 39 7.45 -1.24 -12.13
CA LEU A 39 7.09 -2.65 -12.33
C LEU A 39 7.39 -3.48 -11.07
N SER A 40 8.56 -3.28 -10.44
CA SER A 40 8.95 -3.96 -9.20
C SER A 40 7.95 -3.75 -8.08
N TRP A 41 7.42 -2.53 -7.95
CA TRP A 41 6.39 -2.22 -6.97
C TRP A 41 5.07 -2.95 -7.27
N ALA A 42 4.65 -2.99 -8.54
CA ALA A 42 3.41 -3.67 -8.91
C ALA A 42 3.50 -5.19 -8.64
N VAL A 43 4.60 -5.84 -9.05
CA VAL A 43 4.76 -7.29 -8.86
C VAL A 43 4.98 -7.68 -7.40
N ILE A 44 5.77 -6.92 -6.63
CA ILE A 44 5.95 -7.22 -5.20
C ILE A 44 4.62 -7.04 -4.46
N SER A 45 3.80 -6.07 -4.87
CA SER A 45 2.48 -5.86 -4.27
C SER A 45 1.51 -6.99 -4.59
N ALA A 46 1.51 -7.50 -5.83
CA ALA A 46 0.76 -8.70 -6.18
C ALA A 46 1.22 -9.91 -5.35
N THR A 47 2.53 -10.14 -5.24
CA THR A 47 3.10 -11.27 -4.48
C THR A 47 2.76 -11.21 -2.99
N VAL A 48 2.92 -10.04 -2.35
CA VAL A 48 2.60 -9.87 -0.92
C VAL A 48 1.11 -10.08 -0.66
N ASN A 49 0.23 -9.56 -1.52
CA ASN A 49 -1.22 -9.76 -1.36
C ASN A 49 -1.65 -11.20 -1.66
N ALA A 50 -0.99 -11.89 -2.59
CA ALA A 50 -1.20 -13.33 -2.79
C ALA A 50 -0.76 -14.11 -1.54
N GLY A 51 0.35 -13.71 -0.93
CA GLY A 51 0.83 -14.24 0.35
C GLY A 51 -0.17 -14.05 1.49
N TRP A 52 -0.81 -12.86 1.61
CA TRP A 52 -1.87 -12.62 2.58
C TRP A 52 -3.12 -13.46 2.35
N GLY A 53 -3.52 -13.66 1.09
CA GLY A 53 -4.63 -14.57 0.76
C GLY A 53 -4.31 -16.02 1.16
N TRP A 54 -3.10 -16.49 0.84
CA TRP A 54 -2.62 -17.81 1.25
C TRP A 54 -2.55 -17.96 2.78
N TYR A 55 -2.01 -16.94 3.46
CA TYR A 55 -1.94 -16.86 4.91
C TYR A 55 -3.31 -16.98 5.56
N GLY A 56 -4.29 -16.16 5.11
CA GLY A 56 -5.66 -16.19 5.63
C GLY A 56 -6.33 -17.55 5.49
N ILE A 57 -6.15 -18.23 4.36
CA ILE A 57 -6.61 -19.62 4.18
C ILE A 57 -5.89 -20.55 5.16
N GLY A 58 -4.57 -20.42 5.28
CA GLY A 58 -3.73 -21.25 6.13
C GLY A 58 -4.05 -21.17 7.63
N VAL A 59 -4.41 -19.99 8.13
CA VAL A 59 -4.81 -19.78 9.53
C VAL A 59 -6.32 -19.91 9.76
N GLY A 60 -7.10 -20.18 8.70
CA GLY A 60 -8.56 -20.31 8.79
C GLY A 60 -9.30 -18.98 8.94
N ASP A 61 -8.65 -17.84 8.69
CA ASP A 61 -9.28 -16.52 8.70
C ASP A 61 -9.59 -16.02 7.28
N LEU A 62 -10.77 -16.40 6.80
CA LEU A 62 -11.26 -16.01 5.49
C LEU A 62 -11.59 -14.51 5.39
N GLY A 63 -11.59 -13.75 6.48
CA GLY A 63 -11.83 -12.31 6.46
C GLY A 63 -10.76 -11.50 5.71
N ILE A 64 -9.54 -12.06 5.60
CA ILE A 64 -8.38 -11.45 4.93
C ILE A 64 -8.43 -11.66 3.41
N VAL A 65 -9.09 -12.74 2.97
CA VAL A 65 -9.06 -13.22 1.58
C VAL A 65 -9.69 -12.24 0.58
N PRO A 66 -10.85 -11.59 0.85
CA PRO A 66 -11.49 -10.71 -0.13
C PRO A 66 -10.60 -9.56 -0.60
N VAL A 67 -10.02 -8.78 0.34
CA VAL A 67 -9.11 -7.68 -0.04
C VAL A 67 -7.86 -8.20 -0.73
N SER A 68 -7.35 -9.36 -0.32
CA SER A 68 -6.17 -9.98 -0.94
C SER A 68 -6.42 -10.32 -2.40
N VAL A 69 -7.58 -10.92 -2.72
CA VAL A 69 -7.99 -11.20 -4.10
C VAL A 69 -8.14 -9.92 -4.92
N VAL A 70 -8.85 -8.92 -4.39
CA VAL A 70 -9.04 -7.64 -5.08
C VAL A 70 -7.70 -6.96 -5.36
N SER A 71 -6.81 -6.92 -4.38
CA SER A 71 -5.48 -6.33 -4.51
C SER A 71 -4.62 -7.08 -5.51
N VAL A 72 -4.58 -8.42 -5.47
CA VAL A 72 -3.84 -9.24 -6.45
C VAL A 72 -4.31 -8.91 -7.85
N LEU A 73 -5.63 -8.92 -8.11
CA LEU A 73 -6.17 -8.62 -9.42
C LEU A 73 -5.83 -7.19 -9.89
N ALA A 74 -5.92 -6.20 -8.99
CA ALA A 74 -5.56 -4.82 -9.30
C ALA A 74 -4.07 -4.68 -9.66
N TYR A 75 -3.16 -5.30 -8.89
CA TYR A 75 -1.73 -5.23 -9.14
C TYR A 75 -1.28 -6.05 -10.35
N LEU A 76 -1.93 -7.17 -10.65
CA LEU A 76 -1.72 -7.91 -11.89
C LEU A 76 -2.18 -7.12 -13.10
N LEU A 77 -3.32 -6.42 -13.01
CA LEU A 77 -3.78 -5.51 -14.08
C LEU A 77 -2.78 -4.37 -14.30
N ILE A 78 -2.28 -3.75 -13.23
CA ILE A 78 -1.24 -2.71 -13.32
C ILE A 78 0.02 -3.27 -14.02
N THR A 79 0.49 -4.43 -13.57
CA THR A 79 1.66 -5.13 -14.14
C THR A 79 1.46 -5.39 -15.63
N LEU A 80 0.31 -5.93 -16.03
CA LEU A 80 -0.05 -6.20 -17.41
C LEU A 80 -0.03 -4.93 -18.26
N LEU A 81 -0.59 -3.83 -17.76
CA LEU A 81 -0.65 -2.57 -18.49
C LEU A 81 0.74 -1.95 -18.67
N ILE A 82 1.62 -2.04 -17.67
CA ILE A 82 3.03 -1.60 -17.78
C ILE A 82 3.77 -2.40 -18.85
N VAL A 83 3.64 -3.73 -18.84
CA VAL A 83 4.32 -4.61 -19.80
C VAL A 83 3.75 -4.45 -21.21
N ARG A 84 2.44 -4.27 -21.35
CA ARG A 84 1.77 -4.12 -22.65
C ARG A 84 2.13 -2.81 -23.35
N HIS A 85 2.33 -1.73 -22.60
CA HIS A 85 2.56 -0.39 -23.14
C HIS A 85 4.03 0.06 -23.08
N GLY A 86 4.94 -0.80 -22.61
CA GLY A 86 6.36 -0.49 -22.49
C GLY A 86 7.27 -1.68 -22.73
N ARG A 87 8.57 -1.49 -22.49
CA ARG A 87 9.59 -2.56 -22.52
C ARG A 87 10.42 -2.50 -21.22
N PRO A 88 9.80 -2.77 -20.07
CA PRO A 88 10.47 -2.61 -18.79
C PRO A 88 11.56 -3.67 -18.58
N ALA A 89 12.61 -3.31 -17.85
CA ALA A 89 13.58 -4.28 -17.38
C ALA A 89 12.93 -5.24 -16.36
N ILE A 90 13.17 -6.55 -16.50
CA ILE A 90 12.47 -7.57 -15.72
C ILE A 90 13.30 -8.18 -14.58
N LEU A 91 14.62 -7.96 -14.54
CA LEU A 91 15.48 -8.62 -13.56
C LEU A 91 15.12 -8.23 -12.11
N ALA A 92 15.09 -6.94 -11.81
CA ALA A 92 14.75 -6.44 -10.48
C ALA A 92 13.35 -6.88 -9.99
N PRO A 93 12.26 -6.78 -10.78
CA PRO A 93 10.95 -7.30 -10.36
C PRO A 93 10.97 -8.81 -10.14
N THR A 94 11.65 -9.59 -10.96
CA THR A 94 11.79 -11.05 -10.76
C THR A 94 12.50 -11.36 -9.45
N LEU A 95 13.62 -10.69 -9.15
CA LEU A 95 14.34 -10.88 -7.89
C LEU A 95 13.49 -10.46 -6.69
N ALA A 96 12.66 -9.41 -6.81
CA ALA A 96 11.74 -9.00 -5.75
C ALA A 96 10.68 -10.08 -5.47
N VAL A 97 10.10 -10.68 -6.51
CA VAL A 97 9.13 -11.77 -6.37
C VAL A 97 9.78 -13.01 -5.74
N VAL A 98 10.93 -13.45 -6.27
CA VAL A 98 11.65 -14.61 -5.75
C VAL A 98 12.06 -14.38 -4.29
N GLY A 99 12.62 -13.22 -3.98
CA GLY A 99 13.03 -12.87 -2.62
C GLY A 99 11.86 -12.84 -1.64
N ALA A 100 10.75 -12.17 -1.99
CA ALA A 100 9.57 -12.11 -1.13
C ALA A 100 8.98 -13.50 -0.87
N THR A 101 8.82 -14.31 -1.93
CA THR A 101 8.31 -15.68 -1.80
C THR A 101 9.24 -16.56 -0.97
N ALA A 102 10.56 -16.49 -1.19
CA ALA A 102 11.54 -17.26 -0.43
C ALA A 102 11.55 -16.88 1.05
N VAL A 103 11.47 -15.59 1.38
CA VAL A 103 11.40 -15.10 2.76
C VAL A 103 10.16 -15.63 3.48
N VAL A 104 8.98 -15.55 2.86
CA VAL A 104 7.74 -16.05 3.46
C VAL A 104 7.76 -17.57 3.61
N ALA A 105 8.21 -18.28 2.57
CA ALA A 105 8.30 -19.75 2.60
C ALA A 105 9.29 -20.24 3.67
N LEU A 106 10.47 -19.62 3.77
CA LEU A 106 11.46 -19.97 4.79
C LEU A 106 10.95 -19.67 6.21
N ALA A 107 10.33 -18.51 6.42
CA ALA A 107 9.73 -18.17 7.71
C ALA A 107 8.62 -19.17 8.08
N GLY A 108 7.75 -19.50 7.13
CA GLY A 108 6.71 -20.51 7.30
C GLY A 108 7.25 -21.90 7.62
N TRP A 109 8.33 -22.30 6.97
CA TRP A 109 8.98 -23.58 7.22
C TRP A 109 9.63 -23.66 8.61
N LEU A 110 10.26 -22.58 9.08
CA LEU A 110 10.96 -22.53 10.36
C LEU A 110 10.03 -22.30 11.57
N GLY A 111 8.96 -21.52 11.40
CA GLY A 111 8.13 -21.05 12.52
C GLY A 111 6.63 -21.11 12.26
N GLY A 112 6.21 -21.86 11.24
CA GLY A 112 4.80 -22.02 10.89
C GLY A 112 4.14 -20.73 10.43
N TRP A 113 2.81 -20.71 10.48
CA TRP A 113 2.02 -19.56 10.04
C TRP A 113 2.35 -18.28 10.79
N ALA A 114 2.60 -18.34 12.09
CA ALA A 114 2.97 -17.18 12.89
C ALA A 114 4.19 -16.44 12.29
N ALA A 115 5.26 -17.17 11.98
CA ALA A 115 6.44 -16.60 11.35
C ALA A 115 6.20 -16.13 9.91
N ALA A 116 5.41 -16.88 9.12
CA ALA A 116 5.01 -16.45 7.78
C ALA A 116 4.22 -15.13 7.79
N GLY A 117 3.30 -14.98 8.75
CA GLY A 117 2.52 -13.76 8.96
C GLY A 117 3.39 -12.57 9.36
N ILE A 118 4.36 -12.76 10.26
CA ILE A 118 5.35 -11.71 10.60
C ILE A 118 6.14 -11.30 9.35
N ALA A 119 6.62 -12.26 8.58
CA ALA A 119 7.37 -12.01 7.36
C ALA A 119 6.53 -11.20 6.34
N LEU A 120 5.26 -11.55 6.15
CA LEU A 120 4.32 -10.80 5.32
C LEU A 120 4.07 -9.39 5.86
N GLY A 121 3.92 -9.23 7.18
CA GLY A 121 3.81 -7.94 7.85
C GLY A 121 5.03 -7.05 7.57
N GLY A 122 6.24 -7.60 7.68
CA GLY A 122 7.47 -6.90 7.34
C GLY A 122 7.59 -6.57 5.85
N LEU A 123 7.16 -7.46 4.96
CA LEU A 123 7.12 -7.20 3.52
C LEU A 123 6.14 -6.09 3.14
N TYR A 124 5.11 -5.83 3.95
CA TYR A 124 4.25 -4.66 3.77
C TYR A 124 5.03 -3.35 3.96
N ALA A 125 5.95 -3.27 4.94
CA ALA A 125 6.88 -2.15 5.05
C ALA A 125 7.79 -2.03 3.81
N VAL A 126 8.31 -3.14 3.29
CA VAL A 126 9.12 -3.14 2.05
C VAL A 126 8.31 -2.60 0.86
N GLN A 127 7.04 -2.99 0.75
CA GLN A 127 6.13 -2.50 -0.29
C GLN A 127 5.92 -0.97 -0.22
N LEU A 128 5.81 -0.40 0.98
CA LEU A 128 5.61 1.04 1.18
C LEU A 128 6.90 1.87 1.13
N SER A 129 8.05 1.22 1.34
CA SER A 129 9.37 1.87 1.46
C SER A 129 9.74 2.79 0.29
N PRO A 130 9.52 2.44 -1.00
CA PRO A 130 9.83 3.34 -2.12
C PRO A 130 9.12 4.69 -2.01
N ALA A 131 7.87 4.69 -1.54
CA ALA A 131 7.11 5.92 -1.40
C ALA A 131 7.62 6.76 -0.22
N VAL A 132 7.99 6.13 0.90
CA VAL A 132 8.63 6.81 2.05
C VAL A 132 9.97 7.43 1.63
N VAL A 133 10.83 6.65 0.97
CA VAL A 133 12.14 7.14 0.49
C VAL A 133 11.96 8.29 -0.50
N SER A 134 11.00 8.19 -1.42
CA SER A 134 10.67 9.27 -2.37
C SER A 134 10.29 10.56 -1.65
N VAL A 135 9.40 10.49 -0.66
CA VAL A 135 8.94 11.64 0.13
C VAL A 135 10.09 12.32 0.87
N TYR A 136 11.03 11.54 1.43
CA TYR A 136 12.16 12.10 2.18
C TYR A 136 13.27 12.67 1.29
N ARG A 137 13.45 12.10 0.08
CA ARG A 137 14.40 12.61 -0.92
C ARG A 137 13.89 13.82 -1.69
N ALA A 138 12.57 14.01 -1.76
CA ALA A 138 11.98 15.12 -2.49
C ALA A 138 12.23 16.47 -1.80
N VAL A 139 12.67 17.46 -2.59
CA VAL A 139 12.78 18.86 -2.16
C VAL A 139 11.40 19.44 -1.88
N ASP A 140 10.42 19.09 -2.73
CA ASP A 140 9.03 19.51 -2.64
C ASP A 140 8.09 18.29 -2.56
N VAL A 141 7.16 18.31 -1.62
CA VAL A 141 6.22 17.22 -1.31
C VAL A 141 4.77 17.55 -1.65
N ARG A 142 4.51 18.66 -2.37
CA ARG A 142 3.15 19.08 -2.77
C ARG A 142 2.38 18.04 -3.60
N GLY A 143 3.08 17.14 -4.29
CA GLY A 143 2.48 16.04 -5.06
C GLY A 143 2.00 14.85 -4.22
N VAL A 144 2.26 14.83 -2.91
CA VAL A 144 1.93 13.72 -2.01
C VAL A 144 0.62 14.01 -1.29
N SER A 145 -0.38 13.16 -1.51
CA SER A 145 -1.72 13.30 -0.92
C SER A 145 -1.72 12.92 0.56
N VAL A 146 -2.03 13.89 1.43
CA VAL A 146 -2.23 13.65 2.88
C VAL A 146 -3.35 12.63 3.10
N SER A 147 -4.45 12.74 2.35
CA SER A 147 -5.61 11.86 2.50
C SER A 147 -5.26 10.39 2.22
N THR A 148 -4.38 10.13 1.25
CA THR A 148 -3.94 8.76 0.93
C THR A 148 -3.20 8.13 2.11
N TRP A 149 -2.32 8.88 2.74
CA TRP A 149 -1.55 8.37 3.88
C TRP A 149 -2.37 8.31 5.17
N LEU A 150 -3.41 9.13 5.31
CA LEU A 150 -4.41 8.94 6.37
C LEU A 150 -5.25 7.68 6.15
N ILE A 151 -5.65 7.38 4.92
CA ILE A 151 -6.34 6.12 4.59
C ILE A 151 -5.47 4.92 4.94
N ALA A 152 -4.20 4.91 4.50
CA ALA A 152 -3.24 3.84 4.83
C ALA A 152 -3.02 3.69 6.35
N LEU A 153 -2.95 4.81 7.09
CA LEU A 153 -2.86 4.78 8.54
C LEU A 153 -4.09 4.15 9.19
N VAL A 154 -5.29 4.58 8.78
CA VAL A 154 -6.56 4.04 9.31
C VAL A 154 -6.71 2.56 8.96
N GLU A 155 -6.40 2.18 7.73
CA GLU A 155 -6.37 0.78 7.29
C GLU A 155 -5.46 -0.07 8.18
N ALA A 156 -4.22 0.37 8.42
CA ALA A 156 -3.28 -0.35 9.27
C ALA A 156 -3.77 -0.47 10.71
N VAL A 157 -4.42 0.57 11.25
CA VAL A 157 -5.03 0.54 12.59
C VAL A 157 -6.21 -0.44 12.64
N LEU A 158 -7.05 -0.49 11.61
CA LEU A 158 -8.19 -1.42 11.56
C LEU A 158 -7.70 -2.88 11.49
N TRP A 159 -6.71 -3.18 10.65
CA TRP A 159 -6.08 -4.50 10.63
C TRP A 159 -5.39 -4.84 11.95
N GLY A 160 -4.79 -3.86 12.63
CA GLY A 160 -4.22 -4.04 13.96
C GLY A 160 -5.28 -4.36 15.02
N GLY A 161 -6.39 -3.62 15.04
CA GLY A 161 -7.52 -3.88 15.94
C GLY A 161 -8.15 -5.25 15.70
N TYR A 162 -8.31 -5.62 14.42
CA TYR A 162 -8.78 -6.95 14.03
C TYR A 162 -7.79 -8.05 14.45
N GLY A 163 -6.49 -7.85 14.21
CA GLY A 163 -5.43 -8.77 14.61
C GLY A 163 -5.34 -8.94 16.13
N LEU A 164 -5.52 -7.87 16.92
CA LEU A 164 -5.61 -7.96 18.38
C LEU A 164 -6.79 -8.83 18.82
N ALA A 165 -7.97 -8.63 18.23
CA ALA A 165 -9.16 -9.42 18.55
C ALA A 165 -9.01 -10.91 18.17
N ARG A 166 -8.25 -11.21 17.11
CA ARG A 166 -7.96 -12.57 16.65
C ARG A 166 -6.70 -13.19 17.28
N VAL A 167 -5.94 -12.42 18.08
CA VAL A 167 -4.61 -12.80 18.59
C VAL A 167 -3.66 -13.22 17.45
N ASP A 168 -3.76 -12.54 16.31
CA ASP A 168 -2.99 -12.82 15.10
C ASP A 168 -1.75 -11.91 15.03
N ILE A 169 -0.59 -12.50 15.31
CA ILE A 169 0.68 -11.75 15.35
C ILE A 169 1.12 -11.25 13.97
N GLY A 170 0.68 -11.90 12.88
CA GLY A 170 0.99 -11.47 11.52
C GLY A 170 0.29 -10.17 11.19
N LEU A 171 -1.00 -10.08 11.51
CA LEU A 171 -1.77 -8.85 11.35
C LEU A 171 -1.27 -7.72 12.25
N LEU A 172 -0.78 -8.04 13.45
CA LEU A 172 -0.10 -7.05 14.30
C LEU A 172 1.20 -6.54 13.66
N ALA A 173 2.01 -7.43 13.06
CA ALA A 173 3.21 -7.04 12.33
C ALA A 173 2.90 -6.16 11.11
N LEU A 174 1.81 -6.45 10.39
CA LEU A 174 1.30 -5.59 9.33
C LEU A 174 0.90 -4.22 9.87
N ALA A 175 0.16 -4.17 10.97
CA ALA A 175 -0.29 -2.93 11.58
C ALA A 175 0.89 -2.05 12.00
N VAL A 176 1.89 -2.62 12.68
CA VAL A 176 3.12 -1.91 13.05
C VAL A 176 3.82 -1.35 11.82
N SER A 177 3.94 -2.14 10.76
CA SER A 177 4.60 -1.74 9.51
C SER A 177 3.84 -0.60 8.82
N GLY A 178 2.52 -0.75 8.66
CA GLY A 178 1.65 0.24 8.00
C GLY A 178 1.55 1.55 8.77
N VAL A 179 1.38 1.48 10.10
CA VAL A 179 1.37 2.67 10.97
C VAL A 179 2.71 3.39 10.89
N SER A 180 3.83 2.67 10.99
CA SER A 180 5.16 3.28 10.96
C SER A 180 5.43 3.99 9.63
N MET A 181 5.19 3.31 8.50
CA MET A 181 5.44 3.89 7.17
C MET A 181 4.52 5.08 6.88
N SER A 182 3.24 4.99 7.28
CA SER A 182 2.28 6.08 7.10
C SER A 182 2.61 7.28 7.99
N ALA A 183 2.99 7.04 9.24
CA ALA A 183 3.40 8.09 10.18
C ALA A 183 4.63 8.84 9.69
N LEU A 184 5.65 8.14 9.16
CA LEU A 184 6.84 8.77 8.59
C LEU A 184 6.48 9.75 7.47
N VAL A 185 5.60 9.34 6.54
CA VAL A 185 5.19 10.23 5.46
C VAL A 185 4.37 11.40 6.00
N LEU A 186 3.36 11.16 6.83
CA LEU A 186 2.53 12.21 7.39
C LEU A 186 3.35 13.23 8.19
N ALA A 187 4.30 12.77 9.01
CA ALA A 187 5.22 13.63 9.74
C ALA A 187 6.03 14.52 8.78
N ARG A 188 6.57 13.95 7.71
CA ARG A 188 7.33 14.70 6.70
C ARG A 188 6.48 15.73 5.96
N LEU A 189 5.20 15.44 5.74
CA LEU A 189 4.25 16.38 5.15
C LEU A 189 3.88 17.52 6.10
N VAL A 190 3.79 17.28 7.40
CA VAL A 190 3.52 18.33 8.40
C VAL A 190 4.71 19.27 8.53
N VAL A 191 5.93 18.73 8.65
CA VAL A 191 7.15 19.52 8.90
C VAL A 191 7.50 20.46 7.73
N ARG A 192 7.18 20.08 6.48
CA ARG A 192 7.47 20.91 5.29
C ARG A 192 6.23 21.29 4.50
N ARG A 193 5.10 21.58 5.15
CA ARG A 193 4.04 22.32 4.45
C ARG A 193 4.62 23.68 4.02
N PRO A 194 4.74 23.97 2.72
CA PRO A 194 5.10 25.32 2.30
C PRO A 194 4.05 26.26 2.91
N ARG A 195 4.49 27.29 3.65
CA ARG A 195 3.60 28.39 4.03
C ARG A 195 2.89 28.81 2.76
N ARG A 196 1.55 28.79 2.77
CA ARG A 196 0.69 29.15 1.64
C ARG A 196 1.04 30.58 1.24
N THR A 197 2.01 30.76 0.35
CA THR A 197 2.23 32.04 -0.31
C THR A 197 1.02 32.22 -1.20
N ARG A 198 0.06 33.02 -0.72
CA ARG A 198 -0.91 33.65 -1.60
C ARG A 198 -0.07 34.35 -2.67
N HIS A 199 -0.04 33.80 -3.88
CA HIS A 199 0.30 34.60 -5.03
C HIS A 199 -0.77 35.68 -5.09
N LEU A 200 -0.46 36.86 -4.53
CA LEU A 200 -1.15 38.08 -4.86
C LEU A 200 -0.92 38.26 -6.34
N VAL A 201 -1.94 37.92 -7.15
CA VAL A 201 -1.96 38.29 -8.56
C VAL A 201 -1.90 39.82 -8.58
N PRO A 202 -0.86 40.44 -9.15
CA PRO A 202 -0.87 41.88 -9.34
C PRO A 202 -2.08 42.23 -10.20
N ALA A 203 -2.90 43.18 -9.74
CA ALA A 203 -4.03 43.67 -10.51
C ALA A 203 -3.52 44.12 -11.91
N PRO A 204 -4.25 43.81 -13.00
CA PRO A 204 -3.85 44.26 -14.32
C PRO A 204 -3.79 45.79 -14.33
N ALA A 205 -2.62 46.33 -14.65
CA ALA A 205 -2.44 47.75 -14.91
C ALA A 205 -3.24 48.06 -16.19
N PHE A 206 -4.39 48.70 -16.04
CA PHE A 206 -5.06 49.35 -17.15
C PHE A 206 -4.14 50.47 -17.65
N ALA A 207 -3.54 50.26 -18.82
CA ALA A 207 -2.88 51.32 -19.56
C ALA A 207 -3.97 52.29 -20.04
N ALA A 208 -4.02 53.48 -19.44
CA ALA A 208 -4.76 54.59 -19.98
C ALA A 208 -3.97 55.16 -21.17
N ALA A 209 -4.64 55.20 -22.32
CA ALA A 209 -4.20 55.88 -23.54
C ALA A 209 -4.33 57.40 -23.43
#